data_AF-A0A2J6TDC8-F1
#
_entry.id   AF-A0A2J6TDC8-F1
#
_cell.length_a   1.000
_cell.length_b   1.000
_cell.length_c   1.000
_cell.angle_alpha   90.00
_cell.angle_beta   90.00
_cell.angle_gamma   90.00
#
_symmetry.space_group_name_H-M   'P 1'
#
loop_
_entity.id
_entity.type
_entity.pdbx_description
1 polymer ?
#
loop_
_entity_poly.entity_id
_entity_poly.type
_entity_poly.pdbx_seq_one_letter_code
_entity_poly.pdbx_strand_id
1 'polypeptide(L)'
;FIVIAKATPSYCRAAFSSPPMNLENTNFFLCFHALIDKIGNDDLVNVIVFDSSVEYFWIAQWDIINNPPSNLTSDNGVYWSNITKLASLPVLTVVAIRTIARGGWEVPHCWILAPALQQQISQSNVVV
;
A
#
# COMPACT_ATOMS: atom_id res chain seq x y z
N PHE A 1 0.91 12.82 0.66
CA PHE A 1 -0.10 11.79 0.96
C PHE A 1 0.49 10.72 1.87
N ILE A 2 1.58 10.05 1.46
CA ILE A 2 2.26 9.07 2.31
C ILE A 2 3.40 9.73 3.07
N VAL A 3 3.47 9.51 4.39
CA VAL A 3 4.58 9.93 5.25
C VAL A 3 5.41 8.70 5.61
N ILE A 4 6.71 8.74 5.33
CA ILE A 4 7.62 7.62 5.59
C ILE A 4 8.43 7.91 6.85
N ALA A 5 8.41 6.99 7.80
CA ALA A 5 9.30 6.97 8.97
C ALA A 5 10.20 5.74 8.89
N LYS A 6 11.52 5.94 8.84
CA LYS A 6 12.51 4.85 8.97
C LYS A 6 12.93 4.75 10.43
N ALA A 7 12.61 3.63 11.09
CA ALA A 7 13.13 3.37 12.44
C ALA A 7 14.55 2.80 12.39
N THR A 8 14.84 2.00 11.36
CA THR A 8 16.18 1.50 11.01
C THR A 8 16.33 1.53 9.49
N PRO A 9 17.54 1.30 8.92
CA PRO A 9 17.69 1.13 7.48
C PRO A 9 16.85 -0.03 6.91
N SER A 10 16.62 -1.09 7.71
CA SER A 10 15.90 -2.29 7.30
C SER A 10 14.40 -2.30 7.56
N TYR A 11 13.91 -1.38 8.39
CA TYR A 11 12.51 -1.28 8.76
C TYR A 11 11.99 0.13 8.45
N CYS A 12 10.96 0.19 7.61
CA CYS A 12 10.26 1.42 7.31
C CYS A 12 8.76 1.31 7.56
N ARG A 13 8.17 2.44 7.89
CA ARG A 13 6.73 2.60 8.08
C ARG A 13 6.22 3.69 7.17
N ALA A 14 5.13 3.42 6.47
CA ALA A 14 4.50 4.30 5.50
C ALA A 14 3.05 4.56 5.94
N ALA A 15 2.80 5.77 6.45
CA ALA A 15 1.49 6.18 6.91
C ALA A 15 0.73 6.90 5.80
N PHE A 16 -0.49 6.46 5.51
CA PHE A 16 -1.46 7.26 4.76
C PHE A 16 -1.94 8.43 5.63
N SER A 17 -1.65 9.64 5.16
CA SER A 17 -1.80 10.89 5.93
C SER A 17 -2.46 11.97 5.07
N SER A 18 -3.69 11.68 4.62
CA SER A 18 -4.52 12.57 3.81
C SER A 18 -5.92 12.68 4.41
N PRO A 19 -6.10 13.47 5.49
CA PRO A 19 -7.41 13.71 6.07
C PRO A 19 -8.38 14.32 5.04
N PRO A 20 -9.71 14.12 5.22
CA PRO A 20 -10.34 13.51 6.39
C PRO A 20 -10.43 11.98 6.37
N MET A 21 -10.20 11.31 5.24
CA MET A 21 -10.47 9.87 5.13
C MET A 21 -9.49 9.06 4.26
N ASN A 22 -8.36 9.61 3.82
CA ASN A 22 -7.41 8.91 2.93
C ASN A 22 -8.06 8.39 1.64
N LEU A 23 -8.71 9.28 0.88
CA LEU A 23 -9.28 8.94 -0.44
C LEU A 23 -8.21 8.48 -1.42
N GLU A 24 -8.55 7.50 -2.27
CA GLU A 24 -7.75 7.11 -3.43
C GLU A 24 -7.84 8.19 -4.51
N ASN A 25 -7.11 9.29 -4.32
CA ASN A 25 -7.04 10.43 -5.23
C ASN A 25 -5.72 10.43 -6.02
N THR A 26 -5.51 11.41 -6.91
CA THR A 26 -4.27 11.52 -7.70
C THR A 26 -3.00 11.47 -6.85
N ASN A 27 -3.02 12.09 -5.66
CA ASN A 27 -1.86 12.12 -4.78
C ASN A 27 -1.58 10.76 -4.13
N PHE A 28 -2.62 9.95 -3.88
CA PHE A 28 -2.44 8.56 -3.45
C PHE A 28 -1.63 7.78 -4.49
N PHE A 29 -2.08 7.74 -5.75
CA PHE A 29 -1.39 6.98 -6.81
C PHE A 29 0.04 7.44 -7.02
N LEU A 30 0.27 8.76 -7.13
CA LEU A 30 1.62 9.31 -7.30
C LEU A 30 2.55 8.94 -6.14
N CYS A 31 2.09 9.10 -4.89
CA CYS A 31 2.90 8.78 -3.72
C CYS A 31 3.13 7.28 -3.58
N PHE A 32 2.13 6.45 -3.91
CA PHE A 32 2.20 5.00 -3.80
C PHE A 32 3.17 4.40 -4.83
N HIS A 33 3.08 4.80 -6.09
CA HIS A 33 4.03 4.37 -7.12
C HIS A 33 5.46 4.78 -6.79
N ALA A 34 5.65 6.05 -6.39
CA ALA A 34 6.97 6.54 -5.99
C ALA A 34 7.53 5.80 -4.77
N LEU A 35 6.67 5.39 -3.83
CA LEU A 35 7.09 4.57 -2.70
C LEU A 35 7.55 3.18 -3.15
N ILE A 36 6.81 2.51 -4.03
CA ILE A 36 7.18 1.20 -4.58
C ILE A 36 8.52 1.28 -5.31
N ASP A 37 8.72 2.30 -6.13
CA ASP A 37 10.01 2.54 -6.78
C ASP A 37 11.14 2.78 -5.77
N LYS A 38 10.86 3.55 -4.72
CA LYS A 38 11.85 3.85 -3.69
C LYS A 38 12.29 2.59 -2.93
N ILE A 39 11.35 1.75 -2.49
CA ILE A 39 11.69 0.51 -1.78
C ILE A 39 12.30 -0.53 -2.70
N GLY A 40 11.89 -0.57 -3.98
CA GLY A 40 12.45 -1.49 -4.97
C GLY A 40 13.90 -1.16 -5.37
N ASN A 41 14.37 0.06 -5.07
CA ASN A 41 15.74 0.50 -5.32
C ASN A 41 16.58 0.63 -4.02
N ASP A 42 16.05 0.20 -2.87
CA ASP A 42 16.71 0.30 -1.57
C ASP A 42 16.92 -1.10 -0.98
N ASP A 43 18.07 -1.71 -1.32
CA ASP A 43 18.44 -3.08 -0.92
C ASP A 43 18.57 -3.27 0.59
N LEU A 44 18.55 -2.19 1.38
CA LEU A 44 18.59 -2.27 2.83
C LEU A 44 17.21 -2.53 3.43
N VAL A 45 16.12 -2.12 2.76
CA VAL A 45 14.76 -2.25 3.27
C VAL A 45 14.33 -3.70 3.19
N ASN A 46 14.09 -4.32 4.36
CA ASN A 46 13.63 -5.71 4.46
C ASN A 46 12.15 -5.80 4.83
N VAL A 47 11.64 -4.77 5.53
CA VAL A 47 10.25 -4.72 6.00
C VAL A 47 9.66 -3.34 5.76
N ILE A 48 8.45 -3.32 5.21
CA ILE A 48 7.60 -2.13 5.14
C ILE A 48 6.27 -2.38 5.85
N VAL A 49 5.90 -1.45 6.74
CA VAL A 49 4.59 -1.45 7.39
C VAL A 49 3.74 -0.31 6.84
N PHE A 50 2.60 -0.63 6.24
CA PHE A 50 1.60 0.34 5.83
C PHE A 50 0.59 0.57 6.96
N ASP A 51 0.42 1.83 7.36
CA ASP A 51 -0.56 2.23 8.36
C ASP A 51 -1.25 3.55 7.97
N SER A 52 -2.03 4.11 8.88
CA SER A 52 -2.72 5.38 8.66
C SER A 52 -2.58 6.29 9.86
N SER A 53 -2.43 7.59 9.59
CA SER A 53 -2.48 8.64 10.61
C SER A 53 -3.88 9.25 10.77
N VAL A 54 -4.86 8.80 9.99
CA VAL A 54 -6.23 9.32 10.03
C VAL A 54 -7.08 8.43 10.93
N GLU A 55 -7.65 9.02 11.97
CA GLU A 55 -8.55 8.33 12.90
C GLU A 55 -9.74 7.76 12.12
N TYR A 56 -10.02 6.47 12.30
CA TYR A 56 -11.07 5.69 11.63
C TYR A 56 -10.87 5.36 10.15
N PHE A 57 -9.89 5.88 9.42
CA PHE A 57 -9.72 5.54 7.99
C PHE A 57 -8.31 5.05 7.68
N TRP A 58 -8.19 3.77 7.32
CA TRP A 58 -6.91 3.25 6.82
C TRP A 58 -6.67 3.77 5.39
N ILE A 59 -7.57 3.40 4.48
CA ILE A 59 -7.78 3.99 3.15
C ILE A 59 -9.28 4.05 2.89
N ALA A 60 -9.74 5.11 2.21
CA ALA A 60 -11.12 5.26 1.78
C ALA A 60 -11.27 5.08 0.27
N GLN A 61 -12.52 5.09 -0.18
CA GLN A 61 -12.89 4.89 -1.58
C GLN A 61 -12.25 5.91 -2.54
N TRP A 62 -12.29 5.52 -3.81
CA TRP A 62 -11.97 6.34 -4.98
C TRP A 62 -12.55 7.76 -4.91
N ASP A 63 -11.73 8.75 -5.27
CA ASP A 63 -12.20 10.14 -5.38
C ASP A 63 -13.03 10.34 -6.66
N ILE A 64 -14.35 10.19 -6.53
CA ILE A 64 -15.30 10.39 -7.64
C ILE A 64 -15.47 11.86 -8.04
N ILE A 65 -15.05 12.81 -7.19
CA ILE A 65 -15.20 14.26 -7.46
C ILE A 65 -13.99 14.73 -8.28
N ASN A 66 -12.79 14.36 -7.84
CA ASN A 66 -11.53 14.71 -8.50
C ASN A 66 -10.89 13.46 -9.06
N ASN A 67 -11.53 12.91 -10.11
CA ASN A 67 -11.17 11.63 -10.69
C ASN A 67 -9.67 11.57 -11.03
N PRO A 68 -8.90 10.62 -10.46
CA PRO A 68 -7.50 10.42 -10.82
C PRO A 68 -7.33 10.20 -12.33
N PRO A 69 -6.27 10.75 -12.94
CA PRO A 69 -6.06 10.61 -14.38
C PRO A 69 -5.76 9.15 -14.74
N SER A 70 -6.29 8.67 -15.86
CA SER A 70 -6.24 7.25 -16.24
C SER A 70 -4.82 6.69 -16.38
N ASN A 71 -3.82 7.52 -16.66
CA ASN A 71 -2.41 7.11 -16.74
C ASN A 71 -1.80 6.71 -15.38
N LEU A 72 -2.52 6.89 -14.27
CA LEU A 72 -2.10 6.47 -12.94
C LEU A 72 -2.92 5.30 -12.37
N THR A 73 -3.99 4.88 -13.04
CA THR A 73 -5.03 4.07 -12.41
C THR A 73 -5.14 2.68 -13.02
N SER A 74 -6.13 1.91 -12.57
CA SER A 74 -6.43 0.56 -13.06
C SER A 74 -6.83 0.51 -14.53
N ASP A 75 -7.45 1.58 -15.06
CA ASP A 75 -8.02 1.58 -16.41
C ASP A 75 -6.96 1.42 -17.50
N ASN A 76 -5.71 1.81 -17.21
CA ASN A 76 -4.54 1.57 -18.05
C ASN A 76 -3.61 0.48 -17.50
N GLY A 77 -4.03 -0.28 -16.48
CA GLY A 77 -3.25 -1.36 -15.85
C GLY A 77 -2.05 -0.89 -15.01
N VAL A 78 -1.83 0.41 -14.87
CA VAL A 78 -0.66 0.99 -14.18
C VAL A 78 -0.69 0.67 -12.70
N TYR A 79 -1.86 0.81 -12.06
CA TYR A 79 -2.02 0.48 -10.65
C TYR A 79 -1.72 -1.00 -10.39
N TRP A 80 -2.31 -1.91 -11.17
CA TRP A 80 -2.10 -3.35 -11.03
C TRP A 80 -0.66 -3.77 -11.30
N SER A 81 0.03 -3.11 -12.23
CA SER A 81 1.45 -3.32 -12.48
C SER A 81 2.31 -2.95 -11.27
N ASN A 82 1.98 -1.85 -10.59
CA ASN A 82 2.64 -1.43 -9.36
C ASN A 82 2.37 -2.38 -8.19
N ILE A 83 1.13 -2.87 -8.04
CA ILE A 83 0.80 -3.90 -7.04
C ILE A 83 1.58 -5.19 -7.29
N THR A 84 1.64 -5.63 -8.55
CA THR A 84 2.43 -6.82 -8.93
C THR A 84 3.91 -6.61 -8.66
N LYS A 85 4.45 -5.42 -8.97
CA LYS A 85 5.82 -5.04 -8.65
C LYS A 85 6.07 -5.15 -7.15
N LEU A 86 5.24 -4.51 -6.32
CA LEU A 86 5.33 -4.57 -4.85
C LEU A 86 5.33 -6.02 -4.34
N ALA A 87 4.42 -6.85 -4.84
CA ALA A 87 4.31 -8.26 -4.45
C ALA A 87 5.52 -9.13 -4.86
N SER A 88 6.30 -8.68 -5.85
CA SER A 88 7.51 -9.36 -6.32
C SER A 88 8.80 -8.92 -5.62
N LEU A 89 8.74 -7.83 -4.82
CA LEU A 89 9.93 -7.34 -4.12
C LEU A 89 10.34 -8.30 -2.99
N PRO A 90 11.65 -8.42 -2.69
CA PRO A 90 12.15 -9.19 -1.56
C PRO A 90 11.94 -8.45 -0.22
N VAL A 91 10.79 -7.79 -0.04
CA VAL A 91 10.45 -6.95 1.12
C VAL A 91 9.20 -7.50 1.77
N LEU A 92 9.26 -7.81 3.06
CA LEU A 92 8.08 -8.18 3.83
C LEU A 92 7.14 -6.98 3.94
N THR A 93 5.97 -7.09 3.33
CA THR A 93 4.93 -6.08 3.39
C THR A 93 3.91 -6.43 4.47
N VAL A 94 3.73 -5.52 5.43
CA VAL A 94 2.79 -5.68 6.54
C VAL A 94 1.76 -4.57 6.48
N VAL A 95 0.50 -4.91 6.70
CA VAL A 95 -0.59 -3.93 6.80
C VAL A 95 -1.07 -3.85 8.24
N ALA A 96 -1.01 -2.65 8.82
CA ALA A 96 -1.48 -2.38 10.18
C ALA A 96 -2.83 -1.66 10.16
N ILE A 97 -3.92 -2.42 10.05
CA ILE A 97 -5.29 -1.90 10.09
C ILE A 97 -5.72 -1.75 11.56
N ARG A 98 -5.78 -0.51 12.05
CA ARG A 98 -6.26 -0.19 13.40
C ARG A 98 -7.65 0.44 13.41
N THR A 99 -8.19 0.67 12.22
CA THR A 99 -9.35 1.52 11.96
C THR A 99 -10.22 0.91 10.87
N ILE A 100 -11.29 1.60 10.48
CA ILE A 100 -12.14 1.14 9.39
C ILE A 100 -11.35 1.21 8.07
N ALA A 101 -11.36 0.11 7.32
CA ALA A 101 -11.01 0.09 5.90
C ALA A 101 -12.34 0.12 5.11
N ARG A 102 -12.67 1.27 4.52
CA ARG A 102 -13.88 1.49 3.72
C ARG A 102 -13.46 2.11 2.39
N GLY A 103 -12.80 1.32 1.55
CA GLY A 103 -12.24 1.77 0.28
C GLY A 103 -11.60 0.60 -0.47
N GLY A 104 -11.83 0.55 -1.78
CA GLY A 104 -11.63 -0.63 -2.64
C GLY A 104 -12.67 -1.71 -2.35
N TRP A 105 -13.52 -2.08 -3.29
CA TRP A 105 -14.41 -3.25 -3.15
C TRP A 105 -13.65 -4.60 -3.06
N GLU A 106 -12.35 -4.55 -2.76
CA GLU A 106 -11.36 -5.61 -2.88
C GLU A 106 -10.48 -5.78 -1.63
N VAL A 107 -10.79 -5.12 -0.50
CA VAL A 107 -10.01 -5.33 0.74
C VAL A 107 -9.90 -6.82 1.15
N PRO A 108 -10.84 -7.74 0.83
CA PRO A 108 -10.61 -9.17 1.08
C PRO A 108 -9.88 -9.94 -0.04
N HIS A 109 -9.73 -9.39 -1.25
CA HIS A 109 -9.32 -10.19 -2.41
C HIS A 109 -7.91 -9.88 -2.93
N CYS A 110 -7.45 -8.62 -2.90
CA CYS A 110 -6.13 -8.27 -3.46
C CYS A 110 -4.96 -8.41 -2.48
N TRP A 111 -5.20 -8.46 -1.16
CA TRP A 111 -4.12 -8.59 -0.17
C TRP A 111 -3.92 -10.03 0.35
N ILE A 112 -4.84 -10.96 0.03
CA ILE A 112 -4.76 -12.39 0.43
C ILE A 112 -4.45 -13.33 -0.76
N LEU A 113 -4.53 -12.90 -2.03
CA LEU A 113 -4.46 -13.80 -3.20
C LEU A 113 -3.35 -13.50 -4.22
N ALA A 114 -2.12 -13.25 -3.75
CA ALA A 114 -0.97 -13.66 -4.56
C ALA A 114 -0.55 -15.06 -4.07
N PRO A 115 -0.59 -16.11 -4.92
CA PRO A 115 -0.12 -17.45 -4.53
C PRO A 115 1.31 -17.45 -3.94
N ALA A 116 2.14 -16.49 -4.36
CA ALA A 116 3.49 -16.28 -3.83
C ALA A 116 3.51 -15.78 -2.37
N LEU A 117 2.57 -14.91 -1.97
CA LEU A 117 2.47 -14.40 -0.59
C LEU A 117 1.86 -15.45 0.35
N GLN A 118 0.94 -16.29 -0.14
CA GLN A 118 0.37 -17.40 0.64
C GLN A 118 1.47 -18.40 1.06
N GLN A 119 2.45 -18.64 0.17
CA GLN A 119 3.60 -19.49 0.46
C GLN A 119 4.53 -18.85 1.50
N GLN A 120 4.77 -17.54 1.41
CA GLN A 120 5.56 -16.76 2.37
C GLN A 120 4.93 -16.70 3.77
N ILE A 121 3.59 -16.59 3.85
CA ILE A 121 2.83 -16.60 5.12
C ILE A 121 2.84 -17.99 5.75
N SER A 122 2.78 -19.08 4.98
CA SER A 122 2.89 -20.44 5.55
C SER A 122 4.27 -20.75 6.12
N GLN A 123 5.31 -20.02 5.69
CA GLN A 123 6.70 -20.20 6.11
C GLN A 123 7.14 -19.18 7.17
N SER A 124 6.34 -18.14 7.42
CA SER A 124 6.68 -17.04 8.33
C SER A 124 5.57 -16.86 9.35
N ASN A 125 5.90 -16.77 10.65
CA ASN A 125 4.96 -16.53 11.75
C ASN A 125 4.28 -15.14 11.67
N VAL A 126 3.47 -14.90 10.63
CA VAL A 126 2.71 -13.67 10.40
C VAL A 126 1.25 -13.96 10.68
N VAL A 127 0.73 -13.37 11.77
CA VAL A 127 -0.70 -13.39 12.10
C VAL A 127 -1.35 -12.22 11.37
N VAL A 128 -2.36 -12.53 10.54
CA VAL A 128 -3.27 -11.59 9.85
C VAL A 128 -4.14 -10.85 10.86
#